data_AF-A0A561E327-F1
#
_entry.id   AF-A0A561E327-F1
#
_cell.length_a   1.000
_cell.length_b   1.000
_cell.length_c   1.000
_cell.angle_alpha   90.00
_cell.angle_beta   90.00
_cell.angle_gamma   90.00
#
_symmetry.space_group_name_H-M   'P 1'
#
loop_
_entity.id
_entity.type
_entity.pdbx_description
1 polymer ?
#
loop_
_entity_poly.entity_id
_entity_poly.type
_entity_poly.pdbx_seq_one_letter_code
_entity_poly.pdbx_strand_id
1 'polypeptide(L)'
;MNNRRMPDALQSLHDLPGVADAVTQAREACTALRWHNALRRRIPEVAAESRVRGARWTAALDGADYPVDIVRDVMRGALDLPDASAPMEQTLRGAVQVTAETESVAGVVRMSPAQALARLHTAAAAQWLDLDAVARPRRPGESAAELQVLGTAPDAEEAAARMRAVVDLIAGSTSAPGLLVGAIAHAEIATARPFVAGNGLVARALERSLITATGLDPTGSVVVEAGHGVRGVADYQGALAAYSTGTTDGVRLWLIHCAEAVVAGAGEAQRICDSVLAGRLGVRAD
;
A
#
# COMPACT_ATOMS: atom_id res chain seq x y z
N MET A 1 -5.97 -11.81 -27.40
CA MET A 1 -6.36 -13.09 -26.76
C MET A 1 -6.15 -13.13 -25.24
N ASN A 2 -5.91 -11.99 -24.54
CA ASN A 2 -5.52 -11.99 -23.12
C ASN A 2 -6.64 -11.71 -22.09
N ASN A 3 -7.79 -11.16 -22.52
CA ASN A 3 -8.74 -10.56 -21.56
C ASN A 3 -9.67 -11.55 -20.84
N ARG A 4 -9.80 -12.80 -21.32
CA ARG A 4 -10.65 -13.84 -20.67
C ARG A 4 -9.90 -14.64 -19.60
N ARG A 5 -8.60 -14.89 -19.79
CA ARG A 5 -7.78 -15.70 -18.86
C ARG A 5 -7.59 -15.05 -17.48
N MET A 6 -7.59 -13.72 -17.43
CA MET A 6 -7.31 -12.99 -16.20
C MET A 6 -8.49 -12.93 -15.22
N PRO A 7 -9.74 -12.67 -15.68
CA PRO A 7 -10.93 -12.94 -14.88
C PRO A 7 -10.97 -14.37 -14.32
N ASP A 8 -10.65 -15.37 -15.16
CA ASP A 8 -10.65 -16.78 -14.76
C ASP A 8 -9.58 -17.08 -13.68
N ALA A 9 -8.40 -16.45 -13.78
CA ALA A 9 -7.33 -16.59 -12.79
C ALA A 9 -7.70 -15.96 -11.44
N LEU A 10 -8.26 -14.74 -11.43
CA LEU A 10 -8.68 -14.09 -10.18
C LEU A 10 -9.85 -14.82 -9.52
N GLN A 11 -10.77 -15.40 -10.30
CA GLN A 11 -11.82 -16.25 -9.78
C GLN A 11 -11.24 -17.50 -9.12
N SER A 12 -10.25 -18.15 -9.75
CA SER A 12 -9.58 -19.31 -9.17
C SER A 12 -8.89 -18.99 -7.84
N LEU A 13 -8.33 -17.78 -7.69
CA LEU A 13 -7.76 -17.31 -6.43
C LEU A 13 -8.83 -17.03 -5.36
N HIS A 14 -9.97 -16.45 -5.77
CA HIS A 14 -11.11 -16.21 -4.88
C HIS A 14 -11.67 -17.51 -4.30
N ASP A 15 -11.65 -18.59 -5.08
CA ASP A 15 -12.21 -19.89 -4.70
C ASP A 15 -11.25 -20.73 -3.84
N LEU A 16 -10.03 -20.23 -3.56
CA LEU A 16 -9.12 -20.88 -2.62
C LEU A 16 -9.73 -20.93 -1.20
N PRO A 17 -9.45 -21.98 -0.42
CA PRO A 17 -10.03 -22.16 0.91
C PRO A 17 -9.87 -20.92 1.81
N GLY A 18 -10.99 -20.40 2.32
CA GLY A 18 -11.04 -19.26 3.22
C GLY A 18 -10.87 -17.87 2.58
N VAL A 19 -10.51 -17.77 1.30
CA VAL A 19 -10.29 -16.47 0.63
C VAL A 19 -11.61 -15.72 0.43
N ALA A 20 -12.66 -16.39 -0.08
CA ALA A 20 -13.97 -15.78 -0.26
C ALA A 20 -14.57 -15.23 1.05
N ASP A 21 -14.43 -15.97 2.14
CA ASP A 21 -14.90 -15.56 3.46
C ASP A 21 -14.11 -14.35 3.97
N ALA A 22 -12.78 -14.37 3.83
CA ALA A 22 -11.92 -13.26 4.23
C ALA A 22 -12.22 -11.98 3.42
N VAL A 23 -12.41 -12.10 2.10
CA VAL A 23 -12.82 -10.98 1.22
C VAL A 23 -14.18 -10.42 1.67
N THR A 24 -15.11 -11.28 2.04
CA THR A 24 -16.43 -10.88 2.56
C THR A 24 -16.30 -10.11 3.87
N GLN A 25 -15.50 -10.59 4.82
CA GLN A 25 -15.26 -9.92 6.09
C GLN A 25 -14.63 -8.54 5.90
N ALA A 26 -13.64 -8.41 5.01
CA ALA A 26 -13.04 -7.13 4.67
C ALA A 26 -14.06 -6.14 4.09
N ARG A 27 -14.91 -6.60 3.16
CA ARG A 27 -16.00 -5.79 2.58
C ARG A 27 -17.01 -5.36 3.65
N GLU A 28 -17.36 -6.23 4.58
CA GLU A 28 -18.29 -5.94 5.68
C GLU A 28 -17.70 -4.91 6.65
N ALA A 29 -16.42 -5.04 7.03
CA ALA A 29 -15.72 -4.08 7.87
C ALA A 29 -15.70 -2.67 7.24
N CYS A 30 -15.35 -2.56 5.95
CA CYS A 30 -15.41 -1.29 5.23
C CYS A 30 -16.85 -0.76 5.12
N THR A 31 -17.84 -1.64 4.95
CA THR A 31 -19.25 -1.25 4.91
C THR A 31 -19.71 -0.69 6.25
N ALA A 32 -19.37 -1.35 7.36
CA ALA A 32 -19.68 -0.88 8.70
C ALA A 32 -19.04 0.49 8.98
N LEU A 33 -17.76 0.66 8.58
CA LEU A 33 -17.04 1.92 8.70
C LEU A 33 -17.78 3.09 8.01
N ARG A 34 -18.32 2.89 6.80
CA ARG A 34 -19.06 3.94 6.06
C ARG A 34 -20.25 4.54 6.83
N TRP A 35 -20.83 3.80 7.76
CA TRP A 35 -21.95 4.28 8.57
C TRP A 35 -21.54 5.11 9.79
N HIS A 36 -20.23 5.19 10.06
CA HIS A 36 -19.69 5.97 11.17
C HIS A 36 -20.02 7.46 11.04
N ASN A 37 -20.46 8.10 12.13
CA ASN A 37 -20.97 9.47 12.09
C ASN A 37 -19.93 10.51 11.59
N ALA A 38 -18.65 10.31 11.92
CA ALA A 38 -17.56 11.14 11.42
C ALA A 38 -17.55 11.25 9.88
N LEU A 39 -17.78 10.12 9.19
CA LEU A 39 -17.77 10.06 7.73
C LEU A 39 -19.00 10.69 7.07
N ARG A 40 -19.97 11.21 7.84
CA ARG A 40 -21.07 12.00 7.28
C ARG A 40 -20.70 13.45 6.99
N ARG A 41 -19.71 14.00 7.72
CA ARG A 41 -19.40 15.45 7.70
C ARG A 41 -17.91 15.77 7.72
N ARG A 42 -17.07 14.84 8.15
CA ARG A 42 -15.64 15.04 8.43
C ARG A 42 -14.76 14.07 7.65
N ILE A 43 -15.19 13.64 6.45
CA ILE A 43 -14.41 12.75 5.58
C ILE A 43 -13.01 13.32 5.32
N PRO A 44 -12.84 14.61 4.95
CA PRO A 44 -11.51 15.15 4.67
C PRO A 44 -10.55 15.02 5.86
N GLU A 45 -11.02 15.28 7.08
CA GLU A 45 -10.20 15.16 8.30
C GLU A 45 -9.86 13.71 8.63
N VAL A 46 -10.80 12.78 8.46
CA VAL A 46 -10.54 11.35 8.63
C VAL A 46 -9.53 10.86 7.60
N ALA A 47 -9.70 11.22 6.33
CA ALA A 47 -8.80 10.81 5.25
C ALA A 47 -7.39 11.42 5.41
N ALA A 48 -7.29 12.66 5.88
CA ALA A 48 -6.00 13.30 6.19
C ALA A 48 -5.26 12.57 7.32
N GLU A 49 -5.92 12.31 8.45
CA GLU A 49 -5.30 11.57 9.56
C GLU A 49 -5.04 10.10 9.18
N SER A 50 -5.89 9.47 8.35
CA SER A 50 -5.65 8.14 7.80
C SER A 50 -4.33 8.08 7.03
N ARG A 51 -4.04 9.10 6.22
CA ARG A 51 -2.76 9.21 5.51
C ARG A 51 -1.58 9.44 6.45
N VAL A 52 -1.72 10.23 7.51
CA VAL A 52 -0.65 10.40 8.53
C VAL A 52 -0.30 9.06 9.16
N ARG A 53 -1.31 8.28 9.57
CA ARG A 53 -1.09 6.95 10.16
C ARG A 53 -0.60 5.94 9.13
N GLY A 54 -1.08 6.02 7.90
CA GLY A 54 -0.61 5.22 6.76
C GLY A 54 0.86 5.46 6.48
N ALA A 55 1.31 6.72 6.46
CA ALA A 55 2.71 7.09 6.28
C ALA A 55 3.59 6.56 7.42
N ARG A 56 3.14 6.69 8.67
CA ARG A 56 3.83 6.13 9.84
C ARG A 56 4.04 4.62 9.69
N TRP A 57 2.98 3.88 9.41
CA TRP A 57 3.08 2.42 9.27
C TRP A 57 3.85 2.00 8.02
N THR A 58 3.74 2.76 6.93
CA THR A 58 4.54 2.56 5.73
C THR A 58 6.03 2.69 6.04
N ALA A 59 6.43 3.68 6.85
CA ALA A 59 7.82 3.85 7.28
C ALA A 59 8.26 2.74 8.26
N ALA A 60 7.41 2.42 9.25
CA ALA A 60 7.71 1.41 10.27
C ALA A 60 7.91 0.01 9.68
N LEU A 61 7.13 -0.37 8.66
CA LEU A 61 7.27 -1.65 7.95
C LEU A 61 8.61 -1.79 7.20
N ASP A 62 9.28 -0.68 6.90
CA ASP A 62 10.61 -0.63 6.30
C ASP A 62 11.70 -0.24 7.34
N GLY A 63 11.37 -0.31 8.64
CA GLY A 63 12.34 -0.15 9.74
C GLY A 63 12.48 1.27 10.29
N ALA A 64 11.72 2.23 9.77
CA ALA A 64 11.69 3.62 10.25
C ALA A 64 10.46 3.87 11.13
N ASP A 65 10.47 3.39 12.38
CA ASP A 65 9.37 3.60 13.33
C ASP A 65 9.52 4.95 14.05
N TYR A 66 8.58 5.85 13.76
CA TYR A 66 8.50 7.18 14.37
C TYR A 66 7.15 7.35 15.10
N PRO A 67 7.11 8.16 16.17
CA PRO A 67 5.86 8.59 16.78
C PRO A 67 4.93 9.29 15.77
N VAL A 68 3.62 9.06 15.88
CA VAL A 68 2.62 9.56 14.90
C VAL A 68 2.56 11.09 14.84
N ASP A 69 2.84 11.77 15.95
CA ASP A 69 2.97 13.22 16.06
C ASP A 69 4.14 13.76 15.25
N ILE A 70 5.31 13.11 15.31
CA ILE A 70 6.46 13.45 14.46
C ILE A 70 6.10 13.29 12.99
N VAL A 71 5.50 12.17 12.59
CA VAL A 71 5.08 11.94 11.20
C VAL A 71 4.04 12.98 10.76
N ARG A 72 3.09 13.34 11.64
CA ARG A 72 2.11 14.39 11.39
C ARG A 72 2.77 15.74 11.14
N ASP A 73 3.77 16.09 11.95
CA ASP A 73 4.49 17.35 11.83
C ASP A 73 5.31 17.42 10.55
N VAL A 74 5.98 16.33 10.16
CA VAL A 74 6.66 16.26 8.85
C VAL A 74 5.65 16.39 7.70
N MET A 75 4.53 15.67 7.78
CA MET A 75 3.53 15.65 6.70
C MET A 75 2.84 17.01 6.49
N ARG A 76 2.71 17.83 7.54
CA ARG A 76 2.18 19.21 7.46
C ARG A 76 3.27 20.27 7.24
N GLY A 77 4.54 19.88 7.14
CA GLY A 77 5.67 20.80 6.99
C GLY A 77 5.99 21.62 8.24
N ALA A 78 5.56 21.17 9.42
CA ALA A 78 5.87 21.80 10.71
C ALA A 78 7.21 21.32 11.30
N LEU A 79 7.77 20.24 10.77
CA LEU A 79 9.05 19.69 11.18
C LEU A 79 9.86 19.28 9.96
N ASP A 80 11.09 19.80 9.88
CA ASP A 80 12.09 19.32 8.95
C ASP A 80 12.89 18.16 9.57
N LEU A 81 13.15 17.15 8.76
CA LEU A 81 14.01 16.03 9.13
C LEU A 81 15.49 16.47 9.06
N PRO A 82 16.28 16.28 10.14
CA PRO A 82 17.57 16.94 10.32
C PRO A 82 18.69 16.39 9.43
N ASP A 83 18.65 15.11 9.03
CA ASP A 83 19.62 14.47 8.15
C ASP A 83 18.93 13.73 6.99
N ALA A 84 18.73 14.45 5.88
CA ALA A 84 18.15 13.89 4.66
C ALA A 84 18.96 12.72 4.05
N SER A 85 20.20 12.48 4.48
CA SER A 85 21.02 11.35 4.04
C SER A 85 20.88 10.11 4.92
N ALA A 86 20.33 10.24 6.14
CA ALA A 86 20.14 9.12 7.05
C ALA A 86 19.11 8.13 6.47
N PRO A 87 19.39 6.82 6.40
CA PRO A 87 18.49 5.85 5.78
C PRO A 87 17.07 5.86 6.36
N MET A 88 16.93 5.98 7.68
CA MET A 88 15.62 6.03 8.34
C MET A 88 14.83 7.30 7.97
N GLU A 89 15.52 8.44 7.79
CA GLU A 89 14.88 9.70 7.38
C GLU A 89 14.51 9.69 5.89
N GLN A 90 15.32 9.06 5.04
CA GLN A 90 14.97 8.79 3.64
C GLN A 90 13.71 7.93 3.53
N THR A 91 13.63 6.84 4.30
CA THR A 91 12.45 5.98 4.37
C THR A 91 11.22 6.76 4.87
N LEU A 92 11.35 7.53 5.96
CA LEU A 92 10.24 8.33 6.47
C LEU A 92 9.77 9.38 5.45
N ARG A 93 10.71 10.10 4.82
CA ARG A 93 10.40 11.10 3.79
C ARG A 93 9.69 10.45 2.59
N GLY A 94 10.21 9.32 2.11
CA GLY A 94 9.59 8.54 1.04
C GLY A 94 8.18 8.07 1.40
N ALA A 95 7.98 7.57 2.63
CA ALA A 95 6.69 7.13 3.13
C ALA A 95 5.67 8.27 3.20
N VAL A 96 6.05 9.43 3.73
CA VAL A 96 5.19 10.63 3.78
C VAL A 96 4.79 11.07 2.37
N GLN A 97 5.74 11.17 1.45
CA GLN A 97 5.49 11.65 0.09
C GLN A 97 4.64 10.65 -0.71
N VAL A 98 4.97 9.36 -0.66
CA VAL A 98 4.20 8.34 -1.41
C VAL A 98 2.78 8.18 -0.86
N THR A 99 2.59 8.22 0.46
CA THR A 99 1.25 8.14 1.05
C THR A 99 0.42 9.38 0.75
N ALA A 100 1.03 10.57 0.73
CA ALA A 100 0.36 11.80 0.29
C ALA A 100 -0.14 11.68 -1.16
N GLU A 101 0.71 11.15 -2.05
CA GLU A 101 0.44 11.01 -3.49
C GLU A 101 -0.73 10.04 -3.79
N THR A 102 -1.04 9.11 -2.88
CA THR A 102 -2.17 8.17 -3.06
C THR A 102 -3.52 8.84 -3.28
N GLU A 103 -3.73 10.04 -2.72
CA GLU A 103 -4.97 10.82 -2.92
C GLU A 103 -5.19 11.14 -4.40
N SER A 104 -4.14 11.58 -5.09
CA SER A 104 -4.21 11.88 -6.53
C SER A 104 -4.16 10.62 -7.38
N VAL A 105 -3.38 9.61 -6.98
CA VAL A 105 -3.22 8.36 -7.72
C VAL A 105 -4.50 7.52 -7.74
N ALA A 106 -5.30 7.54 -6.66
CA ALA A 106 -6.59 6.82 -6.61
C ALA A 106 -7.54 7.21 -7.77
N GLY A 107 -7.48 8.46 -8.24
CA GLY A 107 -8.31 8.93 -9.36
C GLY A 107 -7.87 8.41 -10.74
N VAL A 108 -6.65 7.90 -10.89
CA VAL A 108 -6.07 7.52 -12.19
C VAL A 108 -5.58 6.08 -12.27
N VAL A 109 -5.36 5.40 -11.15
CA VAL A 109 -4.67 4.10 -11.10
C VAL A 109 -5.31 3.01 -11.97
N ARG A 110 -6.64 3.00 -12.11
CA ARG A 110 -7.34 2.03 -12.97
C ARG A 110 -7.24 2.34 -14.46
N MET A 111 -7.18 3.63 -14.81
CA MET A 111 -7.14 4.09 -16.20
C MET A 111 -5.72 4.17 -16.75
N SER A 112 -4.74 4.46 -15.90
CA SER A 112 -3.35 4.65 -16.28
C SER A 112 -2.40 4.03 -15.25
N PRO A 113 -2.44 2.69 -15.05
CA PRO A 113 -1.66 2.02 -14.00
C PRO A 113 -0.14 2.21 -14.13
N ALA A 114 0.40 2.25 -15.35
CA ALA A 114 1.83 2.53 -15.55
C ALA A 114 2.21 3.95 -15.10
N GLN A 115 1.38 4.96 -15.41
CA GLN A 115 1.59 6.33 -14.96
C GLN A 115 1.45 6.44 -13.43
N ALA A 116 0.47 5.74 -12.84
CA ALA A 116 0.29 5.69 -11.40
C ALA A 116 1.53 5.13 -10.69
N LEU A 117 2.07 4.00 -11.15
CA LEU A 117 3.31 3.42 -10.61
C LEU A 117 4.51 4.36 -10.75
N ALA A 118 4.66 5.02 -11.90
CA ALA A 118 5.72 6.01 -12.10
C ALA A 118 5.60 7.18 -11.10
N ARG A 119 4.38 7.72 -10.90
CA ARG A 119 4.11 8.79 -9.93
C ARG A 119 4.40 8.37 -8.49
N LEU A 120 3.95 7.16 -8.10
CA LEU A 120 4.22 6.61 -6.76
C LEU A 120 5.72 6.43 -6.54
N HIS A 121 6.46 5.89 -7.51
CA HIS A 121 7.91 5.74 -7.36
C HIS A 121 8.65 7.10 -7.31
N THR A 122 8.22 8.07 -8.11
CA THR A 122 8.72 9.46 -8.01
C THR A 122 8.50 10.02 -6.61
N ALA A 123 7.28 9.93 -6.07
CA ALA A 123 6.98 10.41 -4.73
C ALA A 123 7.81 9.70 -3.66
N ALA A 124 7.96 8.37 -3.77
CA ALA A 124 8.71 7.57 -2.81
C ALA A 124 10.22 7.89 -2.81
N ALA A 125 10.82 8.18 -3.97
CA ALA A 125 12.27 8.08 -4.14
C ALA A 125 13.00 9.31 -4.72
N ALA A 126 12.31 10.24 -5.39
CA ALA A 126 12.97 11.36 -6.10
C ALA A 126 13.74 12.32 -5.18
N GLN A 127 13.49 12.27 -3.87
CA GLN A 127 14.13 13.12 -2.88
C GLN A 127 15.51 12.59 -2.44
N TRP A 128 15.85 11.34 -2.76
CA TRP A 128 17.05 10.68 -2.24
C TRP A 128 17.73 9.70 -3.23
N LEU A 129 17.13 9.46 -4.40
CA LEU A 129 17.77 8.78 -5.53
C LEU A 129 18.19 9.76 -6.63
N ASP A 130 19.16 9.34 -7.45
CA ASP A 130 19.43 9.98 -8.74
C ASP A 130 18.17 9.93 -9.61
N LEU A 131 17.83 11.05 -10.24
CA LEU A 131 16.67 11.18 -11.11
C LEU A 131 16.70 10.19 -12.29
N ASP A 132 17.87 9.77 -12.78
CA ASP A 132 17.95 8.72 -13.82
C ASP A 132 17.50 7.34 -13.30
N ALA A 133 17.43 7.11 -11.99
CA ALA A 133 16.94 5.85 -11.40
C ALA A 133 15.44 5.89 -11.02
N VAL A 134 14.79 7.04 -11.11
CA VAL A 134 13.41 7.27 -10.65
C VAL A 134 12.39 7.00 -11.75
N ALA A 135 11.16 6.63 -11.36
CA ALA A 135 10.00 6.40 -12.24
C ALA A 135 10.17 5.32 -13.34
N ARG A 136 11.20 4.47 -13.26
CA ARG A 136 11.43 3.38 -14.21
C ARG A 136 11.82 2.08 -13.53
N PRO A 137 11.61 0.92 -14.16
CA PRO A 137 12.24 -0.31 -13.73
C PRO A 137 13.77 -0.17 -13.72
N ARG A 138 14.42 -0.93 -12.86
CA ARG A 138 15.86 -1.10 -12.82
C ARG A 138 16.37 -1.80 -14.08
N ARG A 139 17.59 -1.47 -14.50
CA ARG A 139 18.28 -1.94 -15.71
C ARG A 139 19.19 -3.13 -15.38
N PRO A 140 19.62 -3.93 -16.38
CA PRO A 140 20.65 -4.93 -16.17
C PRO A 140 21.89 -4.34 -15.47
N GLY A 141 22.36 -5.01 -14.43
CA GLY A 141 23.46 -4.54 -13.57
C GLY A 141 23.03 -3.72 -12.34
N GLU A 142 21.79 -3.22 -12.30
CA GLU A 142 21.22 -2.57 -11.11
C GLU A 142 20.55 -3.60 -10.19
N SER A 143 20.72 -3.42 -8.87
CA SER A 143 20.15 -4.30 -7.84
C SER A 143 19.18 -3.52 -6.93
N ALA A 144 18.29 -4.26 -6.26
CA ALA A 144 17.43 -3.72 -5.21
C ALA A 144 17.95 -4.19 -3.84
N ALA A 145 18.38 -3.25 -2.99
CA ALA A 145 19.02 -3.56 -1.72
C ALA A 145 18.02 -3.84 -0.57
N GLU A 146 16.74 -3.56 -0.77
CA GLU A 146 15.70 -3.73 0.24
C GLU A 146 15.00 -5.10 0.18
N LEU A 147 14.17 -5.38 1.21
CA LEU A 147 13.35 -6.59 1.33
C LEU A 147 14.17 -7.89 1.21
N GLN A 148 15.40 -7.90 1.71
CA GLN A 148 16.30 -9.07 1.68
C GLN A 148 15.72 -10.31 2.36
N VAL A 149 14.79 -10.11 3.31
CA VAL A 149 14.02 -11.18 3.96
C VAL A 149 13.23 -12.03 2.96
N LEU A 150 12.90 -11.50 1.78
CA LEU A 150 12.20 -12.20 0.70
C LEU A 150 13.14 -13.01 -0.20
N GLY A 151 14.45 -13.04 0.11
CA GLY A 151 15.48 -13.70 -0.68
C GLY A 151 16.01 -12.84 -1.83
N THR A 152 16.70 -13.49 -2.77
CA THR A 152 17.31 -12.83 -3.95
C THR A 152 16.24 -12.22 -4.85
N ALA A 153 16.42 -10.97 -5.26
CA ALA A 153 15.53 -10.34 -6.23
C ALA A 153 15.63 -11.07 -7.58
N PRO A 154 14.52 -11.17 -8.35
CA PRO A 154 14.59 -11.54 -9.75
C PRO A 154 15.60 -10.69 -10.52
N ASP A 155 16.00 -11.06 -11.73
CA ASP A 155 16.81 -10.15 -12.54
C ASP A 155 15.98 -8.94 -13.02
N ALA A 156 16.65 -7.96 -13.64
CA ALA A 156 16.02 -6.72 -14.07
C ALA A 156 14.95 -6.93 -15.17
N GLU A 157 15.16 -7.91 -16.05
CA GLU A 157 14.24 -8.20 -17.16
C GLU A 157 12.97 -8.86 -16.64
N GLU A 158 13.11 -9.84 -15.73
CA GLU A 158 12.00 -10.50 -15.07
C GLU A 158 11.20 -9.51 -14.21
N ALA A 159 11.88 -8.67 -13.43
CA ALA A 159 11.21 -7.67 -12.60
C ALA A 159 10.40 -6.67 -13.43
N ALA A 160 10.95 -6.22 -14.56
CA ALA A 160 10.23 -5.35 -15.51
C ALA A 160 9.04 -6.09 -16.17
N ALA A 161 9.17 -7.38 -16.48
CA ALA A 161 8.08 -8.19 -17.01
C ALA A 161 6.93 -8.36 -16.01
N ARG A 162 7.25 -8.65 -14.74
CA ARG A 162 6.26 -8.77 -13.66
C ARG A 162 5.56 -7.44 -13.39
N MET A 163 6.28 -6.32 -13.38
CA MET A 163 5.67 -5.00 -13.28
C MET A 163 4.71 -4.71 -14.44
N ARG A 164 5.05 -5.09 -15.68
CA ARG A 164 4.10 -4.98 -16.81
C ARG A 164 2.87 -5.86 -16.61
N ALA A 165 3.03 -7.06 -16.08
CA ALA A 165 1.90 -7.94 -15.76
C ALA A 165 0.98 -7.33 -14.69
N VAL A 166 1.52 -6.59 -13.70
CA VAL A 166 0.73 -5.82 -12.73
C VAL A 166 -0.06 -4.70 -13.41
N VAL A 167 0.55 -3.98 -14.36
CA VAL A 167 -0.13 -2.95 -15.16
C VAL A 167 -1.30 -3.55 -15.93
N ASP A 168 -1.08 -4.67 -16.60
CA ASP A 168 -2.12 -5.40 -17.33
C ASP A 168 -3.22 -5.90 -16.39
N LEU A 169 -2.85 -6.44 -15.22
CA LEU A 169 -3.77 -6.88 -14.17
C LEU A 169 -4.72 -5.76 -13.77
N ILE A 170 -4.19 -4.59 -13.42
CA ILE A 170 -5.01 -3.46 -12.96
C ILE A 170 -5.93 -2.96 -14.09
N ALA A 171 -5.42 -2.87 -15.32
CA ALA A 171 -6.17 -2.37 -16.46
C ALA A 171 -7.32 -3.32 -16.89
N GLY A 172 -7.11 -4.64 -16.83
CA GLY A 172 -8.11 -5.61 -17.31
C GLY A 172 -9.04 -6.20 -16.22
N SER A 173 -8.77 -5.97 -14.94
CA SER A 173 -9.57 -6.53 -13.82
C SER A 173 -10.75 -5.64 -13.44
N THR A 174 -11.69 -5.45 -14.36
CA THR A 174 -12.81 -4.51 -14.15
C THR A 174 -13.90 -5.04 -13.23
N SER A 175 -14.09 -6.36 -13.16
CA SER A 175 -15.16 -7.05 -12.41
C SER A 175 -14.67 -7.85 -11.19
N ALA A 176 -13.36 -7.97 -10.98
CA ALA A 176 -12.81 -8.73 -9.87
C ALA A 176 -12.96 -7.98 -8.53
N PRO A 177 -13.02 -8.69 -7.39
CA PRO A 177 -12.97 -8.04 -6.07
C PRO A 177 -11.72 -7.17 -5.94
N GLY A 178 -11.90 -5.88 -5.64
CA GLY A 178 -10.80 -4.91 -5.58
C GLY A 178 -9.69 -5.28 -4.59
N LEU A 179 -10.05 -5.98 -3.51
CA LEU A 179 -9.11 -6.53 -2.54
C LEU A 179 -8.11 -7.49 -3.19
N LEU A 180 -8.56 -8.39 -4.06
CA LEU A 180 -7.67 -9.36 -4.72
C LEU A 180 -6.72 -8.65 -5.69
N VAL A 181 -7.23 -7.67 -6.44
CA VAL A 181 -6.40 -6.87 -7.36
C VAL A 181 -5.33 -6.11 -6.57
N GLY A 182 -5.70 -5.46 -5.47
CA GLY A 182 -4.78 -4.75 -4.58
C GLY A 182 -3.73 -5.67 -3.97
N ALA A 183 -4.14 -6.82 -3.42
CA ALA A 183 -3.27 -7.79 -2.79
C ALA A 183 -2.23 -8.36 -3.77
N ILE A 184 -2.65 -8.76 -4.98
CA ILE A 184 -1.72 -9.29 -5.99
C ILE A 184 -0.78 -8.21 -6.49
N ALA A 185 -1.29 -7.00 -6.78
CA ALA A 185 -0.45 -5.90 -7.22
C ALA A 185 0.61 -5.52 -6.17
N HIS A 186 0.24 -5.50 -4.88
CA HIS A 186 1.17 -5.28 -3.78
C HIS A 186 2.27 -6.34 -3.78
N ALA A 187 1.92 -7.63 -3.70
CA ALA A 187 2.91 -8.69 -3.59
C ALA A 187 3.81 -8.78 -4.81
N GLU A 188 3.28 -8.59 -6.02
CA GLU A 188 4.08 -8.57 -7.24
C GLU A 188 5.11 -7.43 -7.23
N ILE A 189 4.73 -6.21 -6.85
CA ILE A 189 5.69 -5.09 -6.74
C ILE A 189 6.73 -5.38 -5.65
N ALA A 190 6.31 -5.83 -4.46
CA ALA A 190 7.20 -6.09 -3.34
C ALA A 190 8.18 -7.25 -3.61
N THR A 191 7.75 -8.31 -4.29
CA THR A 191 8.59 -9.49 -4.53
C THR A 191 9.43 -9.37 -5.81
N ALA A 192 8.89 -8.75 -6.88
CA ALA A 192 9.64 -8.52 -8.11
C ALA A 192 10.73 -7.46 -7.94
N ARG A 193 10.51 -6.50 -7.02
CA ARG A 193 11.41 -5.36 -6.77
C ARG A 193 11.83 -4.67 -8.08
N PRO A 194 10.87 -4.13 -8.87
CA PRO A 194 11.19 -3.51 -10.14
C PRO A 194 12.03 -2.23 -10.01
N PHE A 195 12.06 -1.56 -8.87
CA PHE A 195 12.83 -0.34 -8.66
C PHE A 195 14.14 -0.63 -7.91
N VAL A 196 15.14 0.25 -8.04
CA VAL A 196 16.40 0.12 -7.29
C VAL A 196 16.21 0.29 -5.77
N ALA A 197 15.17 1.03 -5.36
CA ALA A 197 14.74 1.18 -3.97
C ALA A 197 13.28 1.69 -3.91
N GLY A 198 12.64 1.62 -2.73
CA GLY A 198 11.29 2.14 -2.50
C GLY A 198 10.14 1.21 -2.93
N ASN A 199 10.41 -0.04 -3.31
CA ASN A 199 9.43 -1.04 -3.73
C ASN A 199 8.41 -1.34 -2.61
N GLY A 200 8.84 -1.44 -1.35
CA GLY A 200 7.93 -1.65 -0.21
C GLY A 200 6.95 -0.47 -0.04
N LEU A 201 7.48 0.75 -0.08
CA LEU A 201 6.72 1.99 -0.05
C LEU A 201 5.69 2.06 -1.19
N VAL A 202 6.13 1.78 -2.42
CA VAL A 202 5.27 1.81 -3.62
C VAL A 202 4.21 0.72 -3.58
N ALA A 203 4.53 -0.49 -3.12
CA ALA A 203 3.59 -1.60 -3.04
C ALA A 203 2.40 -1.28 -2.13
N ARG A 204 2.67 -0.75 -0.92
CA ARG A 204 1.64 -0.35 0.04
C ARG A 204 0.79 0.82 -0.47
N ALA A 205 1.44 1.81 -1.08
CA ALA A 205 0.74 2.96 -1.65
C ALA A 205 -0.14 2.60 -2.86
N LEU A 206 0.31 1.63 -3.69
CA LEU A 206 -0.47 1.10 -4.79
C LEU A 206 -1.71 0.36 -4.30
N GLU A 207 -1.56 -0.49 -3.29
CA GLU A 207 -2.69 -1.18 -2.67
C GLU A 207 -3.71 -0.20 -2.09
N ARG A 208 -3.27 0.79 -1.30
CA ARG A 208 -4.14 1.84 -0.76
C ARG A 208 -4.93 2.55 -1.86
N SER A 209 -4.23 2.92 -2.93
CA SER A 209 -4.84 3.60 -4.08
C SER A 209 -5.88 2.71 -4.78
N LEU A 210 -5.60 1.41 -4.93
CA LEU A 210 -6.52 0.43 -5.52
C LEU A 210 -7.74 0.19 -4.63
N ILE A 211 -7.57 0.00 -3.32
CA ILE A 211 -8.68 -0.13 -2.35
C ILE A 211 -9.68 1.02 -2.48
N THR A 212 -9.17 2.24 -2.68
CA THR A 212 -9.98 3.43 -2.90
C THR A 212 -10.63 3.41 -4.29
N ALA A 213 -9.84 3.22 -5.35
CA ALA A 213 -10.28 3.27 -6.74
C ALA A 213 -11.25 2.15 -7.15
N THR A 214 -11.21 1.01 -6.46
CA THR A 214 -12.16 -0.09 -6.66
C THR A 214 -13.45 0.06 -5.84
N GLY A 215 -13.53 1.09 -4.97
CA GLY A 215 -14.70 1.35 -4.14
C GLY A 215 -14.84 0.45 -2.93
N LEU A 216 -13.78 -0.29 -2.53
CA LEU A 216 -13.80 -1.07 -1.30
C LEU A 216 -13.88 -0.11 -0.09
N ASP A 217 -13.04 0.93 -0.11
CA ASP A 217 -13.17 2.12 0.74
C ASP A 217 -13.09 3.41 -0.09
N PRO A 218 -14.24 3.90 -0.61
CA PRO A 218 -14.26 5.11 -1.43
C PRO A 218 -13.95 6.39 -0.64
N THR A 219 -13.86 6.33 0.69
CA THR A 219 -13.55 7.49 1.53
C THR A 219 -12.06 7.67 1.79
N GLY A 220 -11.22 6.68 1.45
CA GLY A 220 -9.79 6.70 1.72
C GLY A 220 -9.43 6.75 3.22
N SER A 221 -10.30 6.20 4.06
CA SER A 221 -10.21 6.23 5.53
C SER A 221 -9.49 5.02 6.11
N VAL A 222 -9.60 3.84 5.48
CA VAL A 222 -8.95 2.60 5.91
C VAL A 222 -7.43 2.77 5.91
N VAL A 223 -6.80 2.42 7.03
CA VAL A 223 -5.33 2.44 7.19
C VAL A 223 -4.81 1.02 6.99
N VAL A 224 -4.79 0.54 5.74
CA VAL A 224 -4.39 -0.84 5.40
C VAL A 224 -2.96 -1.14 5.85
N GLU A 225 -2.09 -0.13 5.86
CA GLU A 225 -0.70 -0.23 6.30
C GLU A 225 -0.60 -0.53 7.80
N ALA A 226 -1.50 0.06 8.62
CA ALA A 226 -1.63 -0.29 10.02
C ALA A 226 -2.09 -1.75 10.20
N GLY A 227 -2.94 -2.22 9.29
CA GLY A 227 -3.41 -3.60 9.25
C GLY A 227 -2.27 -4.59 9.00
N HIS A 228 -1.42 -4.33 8.01
CA HIS A 228 -0.22 -5.15 7.76
C HIS A 228 0.71 -5.19 8.98
N GLY A 229 0.82 -4.06 9.69
CA GLY A 229 1.68 -3.96 10.87
C GLY A 229 1.08 -4.49 12.18
N VAL A 230 -0.22 -4.83 12.23
CA VAL A 230 -0.93 -5.08 13.50
C VAL A 230 -0.43 -6.30 14.26
N ARG A 231 0.07 -7.31 13.54
CA ARG A 231 0.71 -8.52 14.11
C ARG A 231 2.24 -8.46 14.12
N GLY A 232 2.80 -7.27 13.88
CA GLY A 232 4.23 -7.03 13.79
C GLY A 232 4.80 -7.21 12.39
N VAL A 233 5.94 -6.57 12.14
CA VAL A 233 6.63 -6.53 10.84
C VAL A 233 6.94 -7.94 10.30
N ALA A 234 7.27 -8.88 11.19
CA ALA A 234 7.61 -10.25 10.81
C ALA A 234 6.41 -11.02 10.23
N ASP A 235 5.17 -10.75 10.65
CA ASP A 235 3.97 -11.40 10.11
C ASP A 235 3.75 -10.99 8.64
N TYR A 236 3.83 -9.68 8.37
CA TYR A 236 3.76 -9.13 7.01
C TYR A 236 4.87 -9.65 6.10
N GLN A 237 6.12 -9.63 6.57
CA GLN A 237 7.27 -10.15 5.81
C GLN A 237 7.17 -11.65 5.58
N GLY A 238 6.69 -12.41 6.57
CA GLY A 238 6.44 -13.84 6.45
C GLY A 238 5.36 -14.17 5.42
N ALA A 239 4.29 -13.38 5.37
CA ALA A 239 3.22 -13.54 4.37
C ALA A 239 3.72 -13.24 2.94
N LEU A 240 4.54 -12.20 2.76
CA LEU A 240 5.20 -11.91 1.47
C LEU A 240 6.21 -13.00 1.08
N ALA A 241 6.97 -13.52 2.04
CA ALA A 241 7.91 -14.61 1.79
C ALA A 241 7.19 -15.91 1.41
N ALA A 242 6.03 -16.18 2.01
CA ALA A 242 5.17 -17.30 1.60
C ALA A 242 4.67 -17.08 0.17
N TYR A 243 4.19 -15.88 -0.18
CA TYR A 243 3.78 -15.54 -1.54
C TYR A 243 4.91 -15.76 -2.56
N SER A 244 6.14 -15.33 -2.24
CA SER A 244 7.28 -15.43 -3.17
C SER A 244 7.69 -16.87 -3.50
N THR A 245 7.19 -17.88 -2.77
CA THR A 245 7.37 -19.29 -3.14
C THR A 245 6.60 -19.69 -4.41
N GLY A 246 5.60 -18.90 -4.81
CA GLY A 246 4.73 -19.21 -5.96
C GLY A 246 3.78 -20.40 -5.73
N THR A 247 3.74 -20.95 -4.51
CA THR A 247 2.85 -22.06 -4.15
C THR A 247 1.42 -21.57 -3.92
N THR A 248 0.44 -22.45 -4.19
CA THR A 248 -0.98 -22.14 -3.94
C THR A 248 -1.24 -21.74 -2.49
N ASP A 249 -0.62 -22.43 -1.52
CA ASP A 249 -0.76 -22.11 -0.11
C ASP A 249 -0.12 -20.77 0.26
N GLY A 250 1.04 -20.43 -0.33
CA GLY A 250 1.68 -19.14 -0.14
C GLY A 250 0.82 -17.99 -0.64
N VAL A 251 0.24 -18.13 -1.84
CA VAL A 251 -0.70 -17.15 -2.40
C VAL A 251 -1.95 -17.03 -1.54
N ARG A 252 -2.55 -18.16 -1.14
CA ARG A 252 -3.73 -18.20 -0.27
C ARG A 252 -3.48 -17.47 1.06
N LEU A 253 -2.34 -17.74 1.70
CA LEU A 253 -1.95 -17.12 2.98
C LEU A 253 -1.83 -15.60 2.82
N TRP A 254 -1.19 -15.13 1.76
CA TRP A 254 -1.07 -13.71 1.47
C TRP A 254 -2.44 -13.03 1.24
N LEU A 255 -3.33 -13.65 0.48
CA LEU A 255 -4.67 -13.09 0.22
C LEU A 255 -5.49 -12.95 1.51
N ILE A 256 -5.40 -13.95 2.41
CA ILE A 256 -6.05 -13.88 3.72
C ILE A 256 -5.39 -12.79 4.59
N HIS A 257 -4.06 -12.71 4.61
CA HIS A 257 -3.34 -11.64 5.31
C HIS A 257 -3.79 -10.24 4.86
N CYS A 258 -3.90 -9.98 3.56
CA CYS A 258 -4.40 -8.71 3.03
C CYS A 258 -5.84 -8.41 3.48
N ALA A 259 -6.71 -9.42 3.47
CA ALA A 259 -8.09 -9.24 3.93
C ALA A 259 -8.16 -8.90 5.42
N GLU A 260 -7.38 -9.59 6.26
CA GLU A 260 -7.25 -9.29 7.69
C GLU A 260 -6.64 -7.91 7.91
N ALA A 261 -5.67 -7.49 7.11
CA ALA A 261 -5.09 -6.16 7.14
C ALA A 261 -6.14 -5.08 6.82
N VAL A 262 -7.02 -5.30 5.85
CA VAL A 262 -8.14 -4.38 5.57
C VAL A 262 -9.11 -4.31 6.76
N VAL A 263 -9.46 -5.45 7.37
CA VAL A 263 -10.32 -5.47 8.57
C VAL A 263 -9.69 -4.69 9.72
N ALA A 264 -8.41 -4.94 10.02
CA ALA A 264 -7.68 -4.25 11.07
C ALA A 264 -7.51 -2.75 10.76
N GLY A 265 -7.25 -2.40 9.50
CA GLY A 265 -7.15 -1.02 9.02
C GLY A 265 -8.49 -0.27 9.10
N ALA A 266 -9.62 -0.95 8.91
CA ALA A 266 -10.94 -0.38 9.16
C ALA A 266 -11.17 -0.12 10.66
N GLY A 267 -10.69 -1.00 11.54
CA GLY A 267 -10.69 -0.78 12.98
C GLY A 267 -9.81 0.40 13.43
N GLU A 268 -8.69 0.65 12.75
CA GLU A 268 -7.90 1.88 12.96
C GLU A 268 -8.64 3.12 12.46
N ALA A 269 -9.31 3.04 11.32
CA ALA A 269 -10.12 4.14 10.79
C ALA A 269 -11.28 4.52 11.73
N GLN A 270 -11.88 3.55 12.44
CA GLN A 270 -12.88 3.83 13.48
C GLN A 270 -12.28 4.68 14.61
N ARG A 271 -11.07 4.34 15.09
CA ARG A 271 -10.36 5.13 16.12
C ARG A 271 -10.04 6.55 15.66
N ILE A 272 -9.69 6.72 14.38
CA ILE A 272 -9.51 8.04 13.76
C ILE A 272 -10.83 8.79 13.78
N CYS A 273 -11.92 8.17 13.32
CA CYS A 273 -13.24 8.77 13.28
C CYS A 273 -13.70 9.25 14.68
N ASP A 274 -13.50 8.45 15.71
CA ASP A 274 -13.81 8.82 17.10
C ASP A 274 -12.97 10.02 17.57
N SER A 275 -11.69 10.06 17.18
CA SER A 275 -10.79 11.16 17.50
C SER A 275 -11.15 12.46 16.79
N VAL A 276 -11.56 12.38 15.52
CA VAL A 276 -12.08 13.52 14.73
C VAL A 276 -13.34 14.09 15.37
N LEU A 277 -14.33 13.24 15.71
CA LEU A 277 -15.58 13.70 16.31
C LEU A 277 -15.37 14.36 17.66
N ALA A 278 -14.42 13.87 18.44
CA ALA A 278 -14.08 14.43 19.73
C ALA A 278 -13.13 15.65 19.65
N GLY A 279 -12.70 16.06 18.46
CA GLY A 279 -11.78 17.20 18.28
C GLY A 279 -10.36 16.94 18.80
N ARG A 280 -9.95 15.68 18.95
CA ARG A 280 -8.66 15.29 19.58
C ARG A 280 -7.46 15.26 18.63
N LEU A 281 -7.64 15.59 17.36
CA LEU A 281 -6.57 15.61 16.36
C LEU A 281 -5.89 16.98 16.20
N GLY A 282 -6.30 17.97 16.99
CA GLY A 282 -5.69 19.30 16.99
C GLY A 282 -4.43 19.36 17.87
N VAL A 283 -3.39 20.00 17.35
CA VAL A 283 -2.41 20.71 18.18
C VAL A 283 -3.21 21.72 19.00
N ARG A 284 -2.99 21.77 20.32
CA ARG A 284 -3.46 22.89 21.13
C ARG A 284 -2.94 24.18 20.49
N ALA A 285 -3.84 24.98 19.93
CA ALA A 285 -3.53 26.37 19.62
C ALA A 285 -3.59 27.12 20.94
N ASP A 286 -2.46 27.12 21.65
CA ASP A 286 -2.19 28.01 22.78
C ASP A 286 -1.04 28.94 22.35
#